data_AF-A0A539DZE2-F1
#
_entry.id   AF-A0A539DZE2-F1
#
_cell.length_a   1.000
_cell.length_b   1.000
_cell.length_c   1.000
_cell.angle_alpha   90.00
_cell.angle_beta   90.00
_cell.angle_gamma   90.00
#
_symmetry.space_group_name_H-M   'P 1'
#
loop_
_entity.id
_entity.type
_entity.pdbx_description
1 polymer ?
#
loop_
_entity_poly.entity_id
_entity_poly.type
_entity_poly.pdbx_seq_one_letter_code
_entity_poly.pdbx_strand_id
1 'polypeptide(L)'
;MLGVDLVGTITTRALPVDDPLPYLLTDQRAISTGALHDGVWVNVRDAAACFGARAYGTADRLVIEADGRRWAIESDGTDASCRSVRTRPDLVVDHPSLGALLLGGVRPRQLAAAGRITARNDDVLRRADAFFVYGPAPHCQTIF
;
A
#
# COMPACT_ATOMS: atom_id res chain seq x y z
N MET A 1 -9.50 -41.72 29.07
CA MET A 1 -10.17 -40.77 28.15
C MET A 1 -9.51 -39.41 28.33
N LEU A 2 -8.65 -39.00 27.41
CA LEU A 2 -8.00 -37.69 27.37
C LEU A 2 -8.08 -37.24 25.91
N GLY A 3 -9.15 -36.54 25.54
CA GLY A 3 -9.42 -36.22 24.14
C GLY A 3 -10.72 -35.44 23.96
N VAL A 4 -11.01 -34.50 24.86
CA VAL A 4 -12.09 -33.54 24.65
C VAL A 4 -11.42 -32.25 24.19
N ASP A 5 -11.68 -31.87 22.95
CA ASP A 5 -11.36 -30.54 22.46
C ASP A 5 -12.38 -29.55 23.05
N LEU A 6 -11.88 -28.54 23.75
CA LEU A 6 -12.66 -27.53 24.46
C LEU A 6 -12.65 -26.18 23.72
N VAL A 7 -11.95 -26.07 22.59
CA VAL A 7 -11.84 -24.82 21.85
C VAL A 7 -13.03 -24.66 20.92
N GLY A 8 -13.99 -23.81 21.31
CA GLY A 8 -15.15 -23.50 20.47
C GLY A 8 -14.90 -22.40 19.44
N THR A 9 -14.06 -21.41 19.74
CA THR A 9 -13.82 -20.26 18.83
C THR A 9 -12.42 -19.70 19.02
N ILE A 10 -11.73 -19.44 17.91
CA ILE A 10 -10.44 -18.78 17.88
C ILE A 10 -10.65 -17.37 17.31
N THR A 11 -10.14 -16.35 18.01
CA THR A 11 -10.19 -14.96 17.54
C THR A 11 -8.79 -14.36 17.57
N THR A 12 -8.49 -13.50 16.59
CA THR A 12 -7.21 -12.80 16.49
C THR A 12 -7.42 -11.42 15.88
N ARG A 13 -6.53 -10.49 16.25
CA ARG A 13 -6.48 -9.11 15.73
C ARG A 13 -5.22 -8.83 14.92
N ALA A 14 -4.38 -9.84 14.72
CA ALA A 14 -3.03 -9.71 14.18
C ALA A 14 -2.85 -10.43 12.84
N LEU A 15 -3.91 -10.48 12.02
CA LEU A 15 -3.82 -11.05 10.67
C LEU A 15 -3.75 -9.93 9.63
N PRO A 16 -2.94 -10.10 8.57
CA PRO A 16 -2.99 -9.25 7.40
C PRO A 16 -4.34 -9.39 6.68
N VAL A 17 -4.70 -8.38 5.88
CA VAL A 17 -5.97 -8.38 5.12
C VAL A 17 -6.00 -9.43 4.01
N ASP A 18 -4.84 -9.89 3.57
CA ASP A 18 -4.62 -10.92 2.56
C ASP A 18 -4.10 -12.23 3.15
N ASP A 19 -4.37 -12.49 4.43
CA ASP A 19 -3.96 -13.71 5.11
C ASP A 19 -4.45 -14.97 4.35
N PRO A 20 -3.60 -16.01 4.17
CA PRO A 20 -3.96 -17.20 3.42
C PRO A 20 -4.91 -18.14 4.16
N LEU A 21 -5.19 -17.94 5.45
CA LEU A 21 -5.99 -18.81 6.31
C LEU A 21 -7.35 -19.23 5.70
N PRO A 22 -8.13 -18.35 5.05
CA PRO A 22 -9.36 -18.78 4.38
C PRO A 22 -9.11 -19.89 3.37
N TYR A 23 -8.05 -19.80 2.58
CA TYR A 23 -7.74 -20.79 1.54
C TYR A 23 -7.24 -22.13 2.09
N LEU A 24 -6.90 -22.21 3.38
CA LEU A 24 -6.50 -23.45 4.05
C LEU A 24 -7.69 -24.23 4.63
N LEU A 25 -8.88 -23.62 4.70
CA LEU A 25 -10.08 -24.27 5.22
C LEU A 25 -10.95 -24.83 4.09
N THR A 26 -11.56 -25.98 4.35
CA THR A 26 -12.59 -26.56 3.46
C THR A 26 -13.79 -25.63 3.30
N ASP A 27 -14.15 -24.92 4.38
CA ASP A 27 -15.17 -23.86 4.36
C ASP A 27 -14.54 -22.51 4.74
N GLN A 28 -14.27 -21.68 3.73
CA GLN A 28 -13.76 -20.31 3.89
C GLN A 28 -14.67 -19.42 4.73
N ARG A 29 -15.99 -19.68 4.71
CA ARG A 29 -16.99 -18.86 5.42
C ARG A 29 -17.00 -19.10 6.92
N ALA A 30 -16.30 -20.14 7.39
CA ALA A 30 -16.06 -20.37 8.81
C ALA A 30 -15.20 -19.25 9.43
N ILE A 31 -14.51 -18.45 8.61
CA ILE A 31 -13.78 -17.26 9.05
C ILE A 31 -14.65 -16.03 8.81
N SER A 32 -14.78 -15.21 9.83
CA SER A 32 -15.47 -13.93 9.77
C SER A 32 -14.53 -12.80 10.20
N THR A 33 -14.40 -11.78 9.35
CA THR A 33 -13.70 -10.53 9.70
C THR A 33 -14.64 -9.66 10.51
N GLY A 34 -14.43 -9.61 11.84
CA GLY A 34 -15.29 -8.82 12.73
C GLY A 34 -15.08 -7.31 12.62
N ALA A 35 -13.83 -6.87 12.46
CA ALA A 35 -13.49 -5.45 12.32
C ALA A 35 -12.23 -5.26 11.49
N LEU A 36 -12.16 -4.14 10.77
CA LEU A 36 -10.98 -3.66 10.07
C LEU A 36 -10.56 -2.33 10.70
N HIS A 37 -9.33 -2.25 11.16
CA HIS A 37 -8.76 -1.07 11.80
C HIS A 37 -7.54 -0.59 11.03
N ASP A 38 -7.21 0.69 11.16
CA ASP A 38 -5.89 1.16 10.78
C ASP A 38 -4.81 0.53 11.68
N GLY A 39 -3.60 0.37 11.13
CA GLY A 39 -2.49 -0.28 11.82
C GLY A 39 -1.27 0.62 12.01
N VAL A 40 -0.86 1.33 10.96
CA VAL A 40 0.29 2.25 11.01
C VAL A 40 0.02 3.48 10.15
N TRP A 41 0.41 4.65 10.65
CA TRP A 41 0.34 5.91 9.91
C TRP A 41 1.75 6.42 9.63
N VAL A 42 2.01 6.79 8.38
CA VAL A 42 3.34 7.24 7.95
C VAL A 42 3.26 8.66 7.44
N ASN A 43 4.14 9.51 7.97
CA ASN A 43 4.33 10.88 7.50
C ASN A 43 5.68 10.99 6.78
N VAL A 44 5.64 11.22 5.46
CA VAL A 44 6.84 11.20 4.61
C VAL A 44 7.55 12.55 4.68
N ARG A 45 8.68 12.60 5.38
CA ARG A 45 9.51 13.81 5.52
C ARG A 45 10.56 13.95 4.42
N ASP A 46 11.13 12.84 4.00
CA ASP A 46 12.09 12.77 2.90
C ASP A 46 11.57 11.80 1.83
N ALA A 47 10.85 12.33 0.85
CA ALA A 47 10.31 11.55 -0.25
C ALA A 47 11.40 10.90 -1.11
N ALA A 48 12.58 11.53 -1.25
CA ALA A 48 13.66 10.96 -2.05
C ALA A 48 14.23 9.70 -1.37
N ALA A 49 14.51 9.78 -0.07
CA ALA A 49 14.98 8.63 0.69
C ALA A 49 13.91 7.53 0.79
N CYS A 50 12.67 7.88 1.15
CA CYS A 50 11.60 6.90 1.36
C CYS A 50 11.22 6.16 0.08
N PHE A 51 10.93 6.87 -1.01
CA PHE A 51 10.50 6.23 -2.26
C PHE A 51 11.67 5.59 -3.02
N GLY A 52 12.92 5.96 -2.74
CA GLY A 52 14.10 5.29 -3.31
C GLY A 52 14.46 3.98 -2.59
N ALA A 53 14.04 3.79 -1.34
CA ALA A 53 14.45 2.62 -0.54
C ALA A 53 13.53 1.39 -0.68
N ARG A 54 12.39 1.51 -1.37
CA ARG A 54 11.41 0.42 -1.52
C ARG A 54 11.37 -0.13 -2.95
N ALA A 55 10.91 -1.37 -3.08
CA ALA A 55 10.59 -1.98 -4.36
C ALA A 55 9.17 -1.63 -4.85
N TYR A 56 8.95 -1.83 -6.14
CA TYR A 56 7.71 -1.49 -6.86
C TYR A 56 7.21 -2.66 -7.71
N GLY A 57 5.91 -2.71 -7.97
CA GLY A 57 5.23 -3.82 -8.65
C GLY A 57 5.63 -4.01 -10.12
N THR A 58 6.08 -2.94 -10.76
CA THR A 58 6.46 -2.94 -12.18
C THR A 58 7.62 -1.98 -12.43
N ALA A 59 8.42 -2.28 -13.45
CA ALA A 59 9.38 -1.31 -13.98
C ALA A 59 8.62 -0.13 -14.59
N ASP A 60 8.79 1.07 -14.04
CA ASP A 60 8.17 2.29 -14.55
C ASP A 60 8.85 3.54 -13.98
N ARG A 61 8.52 4.69 -14.55
CA ARG A 61 8.88 6.03 -14.07
C ARG A 61 7.66 6.92 -13.95
N LEU A 62 7.39 7.39 -12.74
CA LEU A 62 6.27 8.28 -12.41
C LEU A 62 6.77 9.53 -11.68
N VAL A 63 6.26 10.69 -12.06
CA VAL A 63 6.51 11.96 -11.39
C VAL A 63 5.36 12.28 -10.45
N ILE A 64 5.63 12.37 -9.16
CA ILE A 64 4.65 12.79 -8.16
C ILE A 64 4.90 14.23 -7.73
N GLU A 65 3.82 14.96 -7.44
CA GLU A 65 3.84 16.28 -6.81
C GLU A 65 3.10 16.24 -5.47
N ALA A 66 3.72 16.81 -4.44
CA ALA A 66 3.06 17.13 -3.18
C ALA A 66 3.64 18.45 -2.63
N ASP A 67 2.78 19.31 -2.12
CA ASP A 67 3.13 20.63 -1.57
C ASP A 67 4.03 21.48 -2.52
N GLY A 68 3.75 21.43 -3.82
CA GLY A 68 4.51 22.15 -4.85
C GLY A 68 5.91 21.59 -5.13
N ARG A 69 6.31 20.51 -4.47
CA ARG A 69 7.56 19.79 -4.71
C ARG A 69 7.30 18.56 -5.56
N ARG A 70 8.26 18.24 -6.44
CA ARG A 70 8.13 17.15 -7.40
C ARG A 70 9.29 16.18 -7.32
N TRP A 71 8.97 14.91 -7.46
CA TRP A 71 9.93 13.82 -7.47
C TRP A 71 9.61 12.83 -8.59
N ALA A 72 10.64 12.42 -9.33
CA ALA A 72 10.55 11.30 -10.24
C ALA A 72 10.96 10.05 -9.47
N ILE A 73 10.03 9.11 -9.36
CA ILE A 73 10.26 7.77 -8.84
C ILE A 73 10.44 6.86 -10.05
N GLU A 74 11.56 6.16 -10.10
CA GLU A 74 11.94 5.28 -11.20
C GLU A 74 12.36 3.95 -10.61
N SER A 75 11.79 2.86 -11.10
CA SER A 75 12.16 1.50 -10.72
C SER A 75 12.29 0.62 -11.95
N ASP A 76 13.24 -0.30 -11.92
CA ASP A 76 13.38 -1.37 -12.91
C ASP A 76 12.70 -2.68 -12.48
N GLY A 77 11.93 -2.65 -11.39
CA GLY A 77 11.27 -3.80 -10.78
C GLY A 77 12.07 -4.49 -9.67
N THR A 78 13.37 -4.19 -9.52
CA THR A 78 14.20 -4.70 -8.42
C THR A 78 14.70 -3.55 -7.56
N ASP A 79 15.34 -2.57 -8.19
CA ASP A 79 15.86 -1.38 -7.56
C ASP A 79 14.96 -0.18 -7.86
N ALA A 80 15.05 0.83 -7.00
CA ALA A 80 14.34 2.08 -7.19
C ALA A 80 15.22 3.28 -6.88
N SER A 81 14.88 4.39 -7.51
CA SER A 81 15.47 5.68 -7.21
C SER A 81 14.38 6.75 -7.20
N CYS A 82 14.55 7.74 -6.33
CA CYS A 82 13.66 8.89 -6.26
C CYS A 82 14.50 10.16 -6.23
N ARG A 83 14.26 11.06 -7.19
CA ARG A 83 15.02 12.31 -7.33
C ARG A 83 14.08 13.48 -7.53
N SER A 84 14.45 14.64 -6.98
CA SER A 84 13.69 15.87 -7.24
C SER A 84 13.81 16.27 -8.71
N VAL A 85 12.68 16.68 -9.30
CA VAL A 85 12.61 17.06 -10.72
C VAL A 85 11.72 18.30 -10.90
N ARG A 86 11.77 18.91 -12.08
CA ARG A 86 10.87 20.01 -12.47
C ARG A 86 9.86 19.63 -13.56
N THR A 87 9.97 18.41 -14.09
CA THR A 87 9.04 17.87 -15.09
C THR A 87 7.60 17.89 -14.59
N ARG A 88 6.66 17.92 -15.54
CA ARG A 88 5.23 17.91 -15.25
C ARG A 88 4.86 16.67 -14.41
N PRO A 89 4.02 16.80 -13.37
CA PRO A 89 3.62 15.67 -12.55
C PRO A 89 2.67 14.75 -13.30
N ASP A 90 2.86 13.45 -13.09
CA ASP A 90 1.92 12.40 -13.46
C ASP A 90 0.79 12.32 -12.42
N LEU A 91 1.14 12.42 -11.13
CA LEU A 91 0.21 12.44 -10.00
C LEU A 91 0.42 13.69 -9.15
N VAL A 92 -0.66 14.38 -8.80
CA VAL A 92 -0.67 15.38 -7.72
C VAL A 92 -1.31 14.71 -6.50
N VAL A 93 -0.63 14.75 -5.37
CA VAL A 93 -0.94 13.95 -4.17
C VAL A 93 -1.00 14.88 -2.96
N ASP A 94 -2.02 14.74 -2.11
CA ASP A 94 -2.00 15.38 -0.80
C ASP A 94 -0.91 14.79 0.11
N HIS A 95 -0.37 15.59 1.03
CA HIS A 95 0.74 15.13 1.87
C HIS A 95 0.44 13.83 2.67
N PRO A 96 -0.75 13.64 3.27
CA PRO A 96 -1.06 12.40 3.97
C PRO A 96 -1.05 11.16 3.08
N SER A 97 -1.46 11.27 1.80
CA SER A 97 -1.48 10.10 0.91
C SER A 97 -0.09 9.66 0.46
N LEU A 98 0.97 10.46 0.68
CA LEU A 98 2.34 9.98 0.48
C LEU A 98 2.64 8.76 1.34
N GLY A 99 2.14 8.72 2.59
CA GLY A 99 2.31 7.56 3.47
C GLY A 99 1.56 6.33 2.95
N ALA A 100 0.33 6.52 2.48
CA ALA A 100 -0.46 5.44 1.88
C ALA A 100 0.20 4.86 0.62
N LEU A 101 0.72 5.75 -0.26
CA LEU A 101 1.48 5.35 -1.44
C LEU A 101 2.77 4.65 -1.06
N LEU A 102 3.50 5.14 -0.06
CA LEU A 102 4.77 4.57 0.40
C LEU A 102 4.61 3.14 0.93
N LEU A 103 3.52 2.84 1.63
CA LEU A 103 3.26 1.48 2.14
C LEU A 103 2.72 0.53 1.07
N GLY A 104 2.08 1.04 0.01
CA GLY A 104 1.56 0.23 -1.10
C GLY A 104 0.30 -0.58 -0.77
N GLY A 105 -0.32 -0.37 0.40
CA GLY A 105 -1.53 -1.08 0.82
C GLY A 105 -2.84 -0.52 0.27
N VAL A 106 -2.82 0.71 -0.27
CA VAL A 106 -3.98 1.35 -0.88
C VAL A 106 -3.70 1.59 -2.35
N ARG A 107 -4.63 1.21 -3.22
CA ARG A 107 -4.47 1.44 -4.66
C ARG A 107 -4.59 2.94 -4.96
N PRO A 108 -3.68 3.54 -5.76
CA PRO A 108 -3.82 4.90 -6.27
C PRO A 108 -5.22 5.24 -6.80
N ARG A 109 -5.90 4.35 -7.53
CA ARG A 109 -7.29 4.58 -7.99
C ARG A 109 -8.28 4.86 -6.86
N GLN A 110 -8.10 4.24 -5.69
CA GLN A 110 -9.00 4.44 -4.54
C GLN A 110 -8.76 5.82 -3.93
N LEU A 111 -7.51 6.25 -3.84
CA LEU A 111 -7.15 7.61 -3.43
C LEU A 111 -7.66 8.66 -4.42
N ALA A 112 -7.67 8.34 -5.72
CA ALA A 112 -8.19 9.23 -6.75
C ALA A 112 -9.70 9.38 -6.64
N ALA A 113 -10.42 8.27 -6.49
CA ALA A 113 -11.87 8.27 -6.25
C ALA A 113 -12.26 9.02 -4.97
N ALA A 114 -11.38 9.02 -3.96
CA ALA A 114 -11.55 9.79 -2.72
C ALA A 114 -11.10 11.27 -2.84
N GLY A 115 -10.65 11.73 -4.01
CA GLY A 115 -10.18 13.10 -4.24
C GLY A 115 -8.85 13.45 -3.57
N ARG A 116 -8.08 12.45 -3.11
CA ARG A 116 -6.78 12.64 -2.44
C ARG A 116 -5.60 12.72 -3.40
N ILE A 117 -5.76 12.11 -4.58
CA ILE A 117 -4.80 12.24 -5.67
C ILE A 117 -5.51 12.64 -6.96
N THR A 118 -4.82 13.37 -7.81
CA THR A 118 -5.25 13.70 -9.17
C THR A 118 -4.21 13.18 -10.15
N ALA A 119 -4.60 12.22 -11.00
CA ALA A 119 -3.76 11.75 -12.08
C ALA A 119 -3.91 12.65 -13.31
N ARG A 120 -2.85 12.73 -14.12
CA ARG A 120 -2.88 13.48 -15.38
C ARG A 120 -3.91 12.93 -16.37
N ASN A 121 -4.08 11.61 -16.40
CA ASN A 121 -5.04 10.88 -17.22
C ASN A 121 -5.22 9.45 -16.66
N ASP A 122 -6.17 8.72 -17.22
CA ASP A 122 -6.52 7.37 -16.76
C ASP A 122 -5.41 6.34 -16.98
N ASP A 123 -4.59 6.49 -18.03
CA ASP A 123 -3.45 5.59 -18.28
C ASP A 123 -2.39 5.73 -17.18
N VAL A 124 -2.08 6.96 -16.78
CA VAL A 124 -1.19 7.24 -15.64
C VAL A 124 -1.74 6.63 -14.36
N LEU A 125 -3.04 6.72 -14.11
CA LEU A 125 -3.65 6.13 -12.92
C LEU A 125 -3.54 4.60 -12.93
N ARG A 126 -3.79 3.96 -14.07
CA ARG A 126 -3.63 2.52 -14.26
C ARG A 126 -2.19 2.06 -14.03
N ARG A 127 -1.21 2.81 -14.57
CA ARG A 127 0.22 2.56 -14.35
C ARG A 127 0.60 2.74 -12.89
N ALA A 128 0.12 3.79 -12.24
CA ALA A 128 0.34 4.02 -10.82
C ALA A 128 -0.15 2.85 -9.95
N ASP A 129 -1.32 2.29 -10.25
CA ASP A 129 -1.82 1.12 -9.52
C ASP A 129 -0.90 -0.09 -9.61
N ALA A 130 -0.36 -0.37 -10.79
CA ALA A 130 0.58 -1.48 -10.98
C ALA A 130 1.94 -1.19 -10.33
N PHE A 131 2.36 0.08 -10.33
CA PHE A 131 3.64 0.51 -9.80
C PHE A 131 3.69 0.49 -8.27
N PHE A 132 2.73 1.14 -7.60
CA PHE A 132 2.77 1.33 -6.14
C PHE A 132 2.33 0.11 -5.32
N VAL A 133 1.54 -0.80 -5.90
CA VAL A 133 1.12 -2.03 -5.23
C VAL A 133 2.20 -3.09 -5.44
N TYR A 134 2.88 -3.49 -4.38
CA TYR A 134 3.98 -4.44 -4.41
C TYR A 134 3.91 -5.40 -3.23
N GLY A 135 3.97 -6.71 -3.52
CA GLY A 135 4.04 -7.75 -2.48
C GLY A 135 2.72 -8.00 -1.72
N PRO A 136 2.78 -8.72 -0.58
CA PRO A 136 1.64 -8.88 0.31
C PRO A 136 1.21 -7.53 0.90
N ALA A 137 -0.03 -7.43 1.35
CA ALA A 137 -0.54 -6.21 1.95
C ALA A 137 0.33 -5.81 3.17
N PRO A 138 0.65 -4.51 3.32
CA PRO A 138 1.44 -4.06 4.46
C PRO A 138 0.69 -4.36 5.76
N HIS A 139 1.38 -4.98 6.70
CA HIS A 139 0.80 -5.42 7.96
C HIS A 139 1.60 -4.87 9.13
N CYS A 140 0.89 -4.19 10.04
CA CYS A 140 1.49 -3.68 11.26
C CYS A 140 1.56 -4.82 12.29
N GLN A 141 2.78 -5.25 12.60
CA GLN A 141 3.06 -6.28 13.62
C GLN A 141 3.11 -5.70 15.04
N THR A 142 2.93 -4.39 15.19
CA THR A 142 3.12 -3.66 16.45
C THR A 142 2.01 -2.63 16.70
N ILE A 143 1.97 -2.07 17.91
CA ILE A 143 0.95 -1.10 18.36
C ILE A 143 1.53 0.26 18.75
N PHE A 144 2.79 0.55 18.39
CA PHE A 144 3.52 1.77 18.77
C PHE A 144 4.06 2.54 17.57
#